data_AF-A0A973S7U6-F1
#
_entry.id   AF-A0A973S7U6-F1
#
_cell.length_a   1.000
_cell.length_b   1.000
_cell.length_c   1.000
_cell.angle_alpha   90.00
_cell.angle_beta   90.00
_cell.angle_gamma   90.00
#
_symmetry.space_group_name_H-M   'P 1'
#
loop_
_entity.id
_entity.type
_entity.pdbx_description
1 polymer ?
#
loop_
_entity_poly.entity_id
_entity_poly.type
_entity_poly.pdbx_seq_one_letter_code
_entity_poly.pdbx_strand_id
1 'polypeptide(L)'
;MPKTATDIKLQDRAARARLKPRHHPYWRSISDGRHVGYYRGKLGGSWIARCRAPDNRDYVTKPLGTADDLVDADGQTILDWKQALEVALDWFQKVETPGYLEAANLTVQTAVEEYATMRDARDSARKGRPVRSDGRSRLTRYVKMDEQLAGKLLYELTEADLKAWRARIPGLKVLTRQRLANDLKAALNYFYQAHRRSLPNDFPITVKYGLKSDECFWEHGETRARDNQILEDRQVRELVRLAWEHDADGDFALVVLLLAATGARFSQLRRMTVADVQLDRSRLLIPTSFKGKGRSPDLIKVPVGADVLKALRPAIVGRKPSEPLLQKWRYKQVDAIKWVRDYRGPWKAAAEMTRDWRVVVEKAGLKGVIPYALRHSSIVRGIRANLPIRLVAAVHDTSVTMIERHYSRWITEGLEEVAARAVIPLLEAA
;
A
#
# COMPACT_ATOMS: atom_id res chain seq x y z
N MET A 1 47.18 8.72 -43.46
CA MET A 1 47.57 9.73 -42.44
C MET A 1 46.32 10.19 -41.73
N PRO A 2 46.17 10.04 -40.41
CA PRO A 2 44.99 10.52 -39.71
C PRO A 2 45.03 12.05 -39.71
N LYS A 3 43.97 12.70 -40.24
CA LYS A 3 43.80 14.15 -40.16
C LYS A 3 43.71 14.52 -38.67
N THR A 4 44.75 15.14 -38.14
CA THR A 4 44.72 15.77 -36.82
C THR A 4 43.59 16.80 -36.84
N ALA A 5 42.46 16.46 -36.21
CA ALA A 5 41.34 17.38 -36.09
C ALA A 5 41.85 18.64 -35.39
N THR A 6 41.71 19.80 -36.02
CA THR A 6 42.14 21.09 -35.46
C THR A 6 41.48 21.28 -34.10
N ASP A 7 42.28 21.33 -33.02
CA ASP A 7 41.76 21.46 -31.65
C ASP A 7 41.20 22.87 -31.45
N ILE A 8 39.88 22.98 -31.53
CA ILE A 8 39.18 24.26 -31.35
C ILE A 8 39.14 24.56 -29.84
N LYS A 9 39.61 25.76 -29.46
CA LYS A 9 39.59 26.24 -28.07
C LYS A 9 38.16 26.56 -27.61
N LEU A 10 37.37 25.53 -27.32
CA LEU A 10 35.99 25.66 -26.84
C LEU A 10 35.88 26.35 -25.48
N GLN A 11 36.98 26.42 -24.71
CA GLN A 11 37.02 27.16 -23.45
C GLN A 11 36.82 28.68 -23.63
N ASP A 12 37.19 29.23 -24.78
CA ASP A 12 37.18 30.67 -25.01
C ASP A 12 35.85 31.10 -25.66
N ARG A 13 35.07 31.95 -24.97
CA ARG A 13 33.78 32.48 -25.48
C ARG A 13 33.92 33.18 -26.83
N ALA A 14 35.00 33.95 -27.01
CA ALA A 14 35.31 34.61 -28.28
C ALA A 14 35.61 33.61 -29.42
N ALA A 15 36.24 32.48 -29.11
CA ALA A 15 36.48 31.43 -30.10
C ALA A 15 35.17 30.73 -30.48
N ARG A 16 34.28 30.45 -29.50
CA ARG A 16 32.95 29.89 -29.75
C ARG A 16 32.08 30.81 -30.61
N ALA A 17 32.11 32.12 -30.37
CA ALA A 17 31.35 33.11 -31.14
C ALA A 17 31.70 33.12 -32.64
N ARG A 18 32.95 32.80 -33.00
CA ARG A 18 33.43 32.76 -34.39
C ARG A 18 33.08 31.46 -35.13
N LEU A 19 32.54 30.45 -34.43
CA LEU A 19 32.16 29.18 -35.04
C LEU A 19 30.90 29.33 -35.90
N LYS A 20 30.91 28.68 -37.06
CA LYS A 20 29.77 28.67 -37.99
C LYS A 20 28.66 27.75 -37.44
N PRO A 21 27.39 28.17 -37.44
CA PRO A 21 26.29 27.28 -37.10
C PRO A 21 26.29 26.04 -37.99
N ARG A 22 26.13 24.86 -37.40
CA ARG A 22 26.13 23.57 -38.14
C ARG A 22 25.30 22.52 -37.41
N HIS A 23 24.91 21.47 -38.12
CA HIS A 23 24.04 20.41 -37.58
C HIS A 23 24.73 19.55 -36.51
N HIS A 24 26.04 19.35 -36.60
CA HIS A 24 26.80 18.52 -35.65
C HIS A 24 27.62 19.35 -34.64
N PRO A 25 27.72 18.97 -33.36
CA PRO A 25 28.52 19.72 -32.40
C PRO A 25 30.00 19.80 -32.76
N TYR A 26 30.66 20.88 -32.38
CA TYR A 26 32.12 21.01 -32.38
C TYR A 26 32.68 20.20 -31.22
N TRP A 27 33.30 19.06 -31.52
CA TRP A 27 33.79 18.12 -30.52
C TRP A 27 35.23 18.41 -30.12
N ARG A 28 35.49 18.31 -28.82
CA ARG A 28 36.82 18.23 -28.23
C ARG A 28 36.97 16.89 -27.52
N SER A 29 38.03 16.16 -27.84
CA SER A 29 38.36 14.90 -27.19
C SER A 29 38.89 15.15 -25.79
N ILE A 30 38.38 14.41 -24.79
CA ILE A 30 38.85 14.48 -23.40
C ILE A 30 39.72 13.26 -23.09
N SER A 31 39.25 12.07 -23.46
CA SER A 31 39.98 10.81 -23.38
C SER A 31 39.48 9.86 -24.47
N ASP A 32 40.06 8.66 -24.59
CA ASP A 32 39.59 7.69 -25.58
C ASP A 32 38.08 7.43 -25.43
N GLY A 33 37.37 7.55 -26.55
CA GLY A 33 35.93 7.39 -26.63
C GLY A 33 35.09 8.47 -25.94
N ARG A 34 35.66 9.51 -25.29
CA ARG A 34 34.94 10.54 -24.52
C ARG A 34 35.18 11.94 -25.06
N HIS A 35 34.09 12.65 -25.36
CA HIS A 35 34.17 13.97 -25.96
C HIS A 35 33.16 14.94 -25.36
N VAL A 36 33.55 16.20 -25.24
CA VAL A 36 32.66 17.32 -24.94
C VAL A 36 32.48 18.13 -26.21
N GLY A 37 31.24 18.46 -26.52
CA GLY A 37 30.82 19.09 -27.75
C GLY A 37 30.11 20.41 -27.48
N TYR A 38 30.38 21.39 -28.33
CA TYR A 38 29.65 22.64 -28.40
C TYR A 38 28.76 22.66 -29.64
N TYR A 39 27.45 22.62 -29.46
CA TYR A 39 26.49 22.80 -30.53
C TYR A 39 26.25 24.29 -30.76
N ARG A 40 26.53 24.78 -31.98
CA ARG A 40 26.27 26.17 -32.38
C ARG A 40 24.96 26.26 -33.14
N GLY A 41 23.90 26.70 -32.45
CA GLY A 41 22.62 27.04 -33.05
C GLY A 41 22.58 28.48 -33.59
N LYS A 42 21.49 28.85 -34.26
CA LYS A 42 21.29 30.22 -34.79
C LYS A 42 21.15 31.26 -33.67
N LEU A 43 20.50 30.87 -32.56
CA LEU A 43 20.12 31.77 -31.46
C LEU A 43 20.94 31.58 -30.18
N GLY A 44 21.78 30.54 -30.11
CA GLY A 44 22.54 30.21 -28.89
C GLY A 44 23.39 28.97 -29.06
N GLY A 45 24.24 28.71 -28.07
CA GLY A 45 25.08 27.52 -27.99
C GLY A 45 24.62 26.56 -26.90
N SER A 46 24.91 25.26 -27.05
CA SER A 46 24.60 24.24 -26.04
C SER A 46 25.73 23.24 -25.91
N TRP A 47 25.96 22.77 -24.69
CA TRP A 47 26.94 21.75 -24.37
C TRP A 47 26.34 20.35 -24.47
N ILE A 48 27.09 19.43 -25.09
CA ILE A 48 26.69 18.03 -25.27
C ILE A 48 27.91 17.15 -24.99
N ALA A 49 27.77 16.09 -24.21
CA ALA A 49 28.81 15.07 -24.07
C ALA A 49 28.48 13.85 -24.93
N ARG A 50 29.52 13.12 -25.34
CA ARG A 50 29.38 11.77 -25.89
C ARG A 50 30.44 10.82 -25.34
N CYS A 51 30.05 9.58 -25.06
CA CYS A 51 30.98 8.51 -24.71
C CYS A 51 30.63 7.23 -25.45
N ARG A 52 31.62 6.39 -25.75
CA ARG A 52 31.36 5.02 -26.21
C ARG A 52 30.70 4.22 -25.09
N ALA A 53 29.64 3.50 -25.42
CA ALA A 53 29.03 2.57 -24.48
C ALA A 53 30.01 1.44 -24.11
N PRO A 54 29.87 0.81 -22.92
CA PRO A 54 30.76 -0.27 -22.47
C PRO A 54 30.80 -1.50 -23.41
N ASP A 55 29.78 -1.69 -24.25
CA ASP A 55 29.71 -2.73 -25.28
C ASP A 55 30.47 -2.38 -26.58
N ASN A 56 31.08 -1.18 -26.61
CA ASN A 56 32.03 -0.67 -27.59
C ASN A 56 31.49 -0.51 -29.02
N ARG A 57 30.16 -0.44 -29.22
CA ARG A 57 29.57 -0.36 -30.57
C ARG A 57 29.09 1.05 -30.95
N ASP A 58 28.44 1.78 -30.05
CA ASP A 58 27.84 3.08 -30.37
C ASP A 58 28.22 4.18 -29.37
N TYR A 59 28.19 5.43 -29.85
CA TYR A 59 28.31 6.61 -28.99
C TYR A 59 26.95 6.95 -28.37
N VAL A 60 26.92 7.00 -27.06
CA VAL A 60 25.80 7.60 -26.32
C VAL A 60 26.04 9.10 -26.21
N THR A 61 24.99 9.90 -26.30
CA THR A 61 25.06 11.36 -26.17
C THR A 61 24.18 11.84 -25.03
N LYS A 62 24.61 12.90 -24.34
CA LYS A 62 23.83 13.58 -23.30
C LYS A 62 23.95 15.09 -23.45
N PRO A 63 22.85 15.85 -23.53
CA PRO A 63 22.87 17.30 -23.40
C PRO A 63 23.27 17.68 -21.97
N LEU A 64 24.18 18.64 -21.82
CA LEU A 64 24.70 19.07 -20.52
C LEU A 64 24.04 20.37 -20.06
N GLY A 65 23.74 21.28 -20.99
CA GLY A 65 23.13 22.58 -20.67
C GLY A 65 23.31 23.59 -21.81
N THR A 66 22.78 24.79 -21.62
CA THR A 66 23.04 25.94 -22.50
C THR A 66 24.42 26.51 -22.22
N ALA A 67 25.11 27.01 -23.23
CA ALA A 67 26.42 27.64 -23.05
C ALA A 67 26.27 29.09 -22.57
N ASP A 68 27.26 29.56 -21.79
CA ASP A 68 27.39 30.92 -21.26
C ASP A 68 27.69 32.01 -22.33
N ASP A 69 27.19 31.83 -23.56
CA ASP A 69 27.52 32.69 -24.68
C ASP A 69 26.76 34.03 -24.65
N LEU A 70 25.57 34.05 -24.04
CA LEU A 70 24.69 35.22 -23.98
C LEU A 70 24.46 35.70 -22.54
N VAL A 71 24.40 34.78 -21.59
CA VAL A 71 24.14 35.04 -20.16
C VAL A 71 25.25 34.35 -19.36
N ASP A 72 25.64 34.93 -18.24
CA ASP A 72 26.63 34.33 -17.35
C ASP A 72 26.12 33.00 -16.78
N ALA A 73 27.05 32.12 -16.47
CA ALA A 73 26.73 30.77 -16.03
C ALA A 73 26.07 30.77 -14.64
N ASP A 74 24.98 30.02 -14.51
CA ASP A 74 24.24 29.84 -13.25
C ASP A 74 24.66 28.54 -12.52
N GLY A 75 25.47 27.70 -13.18
CA GLY A 75 25.92 26.41 -12.66
C GLY A 75 24.84 25.32 -12.65
N GLN A 76 23.65 25.57 -13.20
CA GLN A 76 22.53 24.63 -13.27
C GLN A 76 22.07 24.37 -14.71
N THR A 77 21.67 25.43 -15.42
CA THR A 77 21.10 25.34 -16.78
C THR A 77 21.98 26.02 -17.83
N ILE A 78 22.75 27.02 -17.40
CA ILE A 78 23.70 27.78 -18.20
C ILE A 78 25.09 27.49 -17.65
N LEU A 79 25.93 26.87 -18.47
CA LEU A 79 27.22 26.35 -18.06
C LEU A 79 28.35 27.03 -18.83
N ASP A 80 29.40 27.39 -18.11
CA ASP A 80 30.69 27.69 -18.71
C ASP A 80 31.42 26.39 -19.14
N TRP A 81 32.59 26.53 -19.76
CA TRP A 81 33.38 25.38 -20.19
C TRP A 81 33.80 24.45 -19.03
N LYS A 82 34.20 25.02 -17.88
CA LYS A 82 34.69 24.22 -16.75
C LYS A 82 33.55 23.43 -16.13
N GLN A 83 32.41 24.08 -15.91
CA GLN A 83 31.19 23.45 -15.41
C GLN A 83 30.68 22.39 -16.39
N ALA A 84 30.64 22.66 -17.69
CA ALA A 84 30.26 21.67 -18.70
C ALA A 84 31.22 20.47 -18.71
N LEU A 85 32.53 20.70 -18.55
CA LEU A 85 33.52 19.63 -18.45
C LEU A 85 33.32 18.78 -17.19
N GLU A 86 33.09 19.39 -16.04
CA GLU A 86 32.81 18.69 -14.78
C GLU A 86 31.55 17.83 -14.88
N VAL A 87 30.45 18.38 -15.42
CA VAL A 87 29.20 17.63 -15.65
C VAL A 87 29.41 16.49 -16.65
N ALA A 88 30.23 16.68 -17.68
CA ALA A 88 30.58 15.62 -18.61
C ALA A 88 31.40 14.50 -17.96
N LEU A 89 32.40 14.84 -17.14
CA LEU A 89 33.25 13.89 -16.43
C LEU A 89 32.44 13.02 -15.45
N ASP A 90 31.56 13.64 -14.66
CA ASP A 90 30.62 12.94 -13.78
C ASP A 90 29.70 12.00 -14.58
N TRP A 91 29.16 12.47 -15.70
CA TRP A 91 28.34 11.62 -16.56
C TRP A 91 29.11 10.43 -17.14
N PHE A 92 30.36 10.63 -17.55
CA PHE A 92 31.19 9.55 -18.08
C PHE A 92 31.43 8.45 -17.03
N GLN A 93 31.69 8.81 -15.77
CA GLN A 93 31.83 7.84 -14.67
C GLN A 93 30.53 7.06 -14.45
N LYS A 94 29.39 7.73 -14.55
CA LYS A 94 28.07 7.07 -14.46
C LYS A 94 27.86 6.07 -15.59
N VAL A 95 28.22 6.40 -16.83
CA VAL A 95 28.07 5.48 -17.98
C VAL A 95 28.99 4.25 -17.87
N GLU A 96 30.14 4.38 -17.22
CA GLU A 96 30.99 3.21 -16.91
C GLU A 96 30.35 2.26 -15.90
N THR A 97 29.41 2.74 -15.07
CA THR A 97 28.71 1.90 -14.11
C THR A 97 27.82 0.90 -14.87
N PRO A 98 28.01 -0.42 -14.66
CA PRO A 98 27.19 -1.44 -15.30
C PRO A 98 25.70 -1.17 -15.09
N GLY A 99 24.92 -1.24 -16.17
CA GLY A 99 23.48 -1.04 -16.14
C GLY A 99 23.00 0.42 -16.04
N TYR A 100 23.88 1.43 -15.93
CA TYR A 100 23.45 2.83 -15.90
C TYR A 100 22.61 3.23 -17.11
N LEU A 101 23.02 2.84 -18.32
CA LEU A 101 22.29 3.15 -19.56
C LEU A 101 20.91 2.48 -19.60
N GLU A 102 20.76 1.30 -19.01
CA GLU A 102 19.47 0.62 -18.86
C GLU A 102 18.59 1.36 -17.85
N ALA A 103 19.21 1.91 -16.79
CA ALA A 103 18.54 2.68 -15.76
C ALA A 103 18.24 4.14 -16.14
N ALA A 104 18.86 4.67 -17.20
CA ALA A 104 18.83 6.09 -17.56
C ALA A 104 17.43 6.60 -17.90
N ASN A 105 16.47 5.70 -18.19
CA ASN A 105 15.07 6.04 -18.47
C ASN A 105 14.11 5.52 -17.38
N LEU A 106 14.62 4.92 -16.31
CA LEU A 106 13.79 4.36 -15.25
C LEU A 106 13.44 5.46 -14.26
N THR A 107 12.15 5.81 -14.19
CA THR A 107 11.62 6.87 -13.33
C THR A 107 10.81 6.30 -12.17
N VAL A 108 10.53 7.15 -11.17
CA VAL A 108 9.58 6.81 -10.10
C VAL A 108 8.21 6.47 -10.67
N GLN A 109 7.77 7.15 -11.73
CA GLN A 109 6.50 6.85 -12.39
C GLN A 109 6.47 5.41 -12.92
N THR A 110 7.50 4.97 -13.65
CA THR A 110 7.57 3.60 -14.18
C THR A 110 7.52 2.57 -13.05
N ALA A 111 8.26 2.80 -11.96
CA ALA A 111 8.26 1.92 -10.79
C ALA A 111 6.88 1.81 -10.12
N VAL A 112 6.17 2.94 -10.01
CA VAL A 112 4.81 2.98 -9.45
C VAL A 112 3.80 2.26 -10.34
N GLU A 113 3.90 2.42 -11.65
CA GLU A 113 2.99 1.79 -12.62
C GLU A 113 3.14 0.27 -12.66
N GLU A 114 4.37 -0.23 -12.65
CA GLU A 114 4.63 -1.67 -12.62
C GLU A 114 4.11 -2.30 -11.32
N TYR A 115 4.39 -1.65 -10.17
CA TYR A 115 3.87 -2.09 -8.89
C TYR A 115 2.34 -2.07 -8.83
N ALA A 116 1.71 -1.01 -9.35
CA ALA A 116 0.26 -0.89 -9.42
C ALA A 116 -0.36 -2.00 -10.28
N THR A 117 0.25 -2.34 -11.41
CA THR A 117 -0.20 -3.41 -12.30
C THR A 117 -0.14 -4.76 -11.61
N MET A 118 0.98 -5.06 -10.93
CA MET A 118 1.12 -6.29 -10.14
C MET A 118 0.08 -6.37 -9.01
N ARG A 119 -0.19 -5.25 -8.32
CA ARG A 119 -1.22 -5.17 -7.26
C ARG A 119 -2.63 -5.40 -7.80
N ASP A 120 -2.95 -4.81 -8.94
CA ASP A 120 -4.24 -4.96 -9.61
C ASP A 120 -4.46 -6.41 -10.07
N ALA A 121 -3.45 -7.05 -10.67
CA ALA A 121 -3.52 -8.46 -11.05
C ALA A 121 -3.79 -9.36 -9.82
N ARG A 122 -3.07 -9.13 -8.73
CA ARG A 122 -3.26 -9.87 -7.47
C ARG A 122 -4.66 -9.69 -6.88
N ASP A 123 -5.16 -8.46 -6.81
CA ASP A 123 -6.48 -8.19 -6.25
C ASP A 123 -7.62 -8.63 -7.19
N SER A 124 -7.37 -8.63 -8.50
CA SER A 124 -8.28 -9.17 -9.52
C SER A 124 -8.42 -10.69 -9.40
N ALA A 125 -7.30 -11.41 -9.27
CA ALA A 125 -7.29 -12.85 -9.02
C ALA A 125 -8.09 -13.22 -7.77
N ARG A 126 -7.93 -12.44 -6.68
CA ARG A 126 -8.67 -12.65 -5.42
C ARG A 126 -10.18 -12.39 -5.52
N LYS A 127 -10.60 -11.48 -6.41
CA LYS A 127 -12.01 -11.10 -6.58
C LYS A 127 -12.68 -11.82 -7.76
N GLY A 128 -11.92 -12.57 -8.57
CA GLY A 128 -12.42 -13.22 -9.79
C GLY A 128 -12.87 -12.24 -10.87
N ARG A 129 -12.41 -10.98 -10.83
CA ARG A 129 -12.76 -9.95 -11.82
C ARG A 129 -11.71 -8.84 -11.86
N PRO A 130 -11.55 -8.12 -12.98
CA PRO A 130 -10.67 -6.96 -13.05
C PRO A 130 -11.06 -5.90 -12.01
N VAL A 131 -10.09 -5.50 -11.19
CA VAL A 131 -10.22 -4.40 -10.24
C VAL A 131 -8.95 -3.56 -10.17
N ARG A 132 -9.14 -2.28 -9.85
CA ARG A 132 -8.06 -1.41 -9.39
C ARG A 132 -7.87 -1.57 -7.89
N SER A 133 -6.63 -1.71 -7.46
CA SER A 133 -6.25 -1.80 -6.06
C SER A 133 -6.27 -0.42 -5.38
N ASP A 134 -6.54 -0.39 -4.07
CA ASP A 134 -6.53 0.86 -3.30
C ASP A 134 -5.14 1.53 -3.29
N GLY A 135 -4.08 0.71 -3.43
CA GLY A 135 -2.70 1.19 -3.56
C GLY A 135 -2.48 1.96 -4.85
N ARG A 136 -2.98 1.45 -5.98
CA ARG A 136 -2.97 2.17 -7.27
C ARG A 136 -3.64 3.53 -7.15
N SER A 137 -4.85 3.59 -6.61
CA SER A 137 -5.60 4.86 -6.50
C SER A 137 -4.82 5.91 -5.70
N ARG A 138 -4.18 5.52 -4.60
CA ARG A 138 -3.37 6.42 -3.76
C ARG A 138 -2.07 6.85 -4.46
N LEU A 139 -1.32 5.91 -5.01
CA LEU A 139 -0.06 6.21 -5.70
C LEU A 139 -0.29 7.08 -6.94
N THR A 140 -1.35 6.82 -7.71
CA THR A 140 -1.73 7.69 -8.82
C THR A 140 -2.01 9.10 -8.32
N ARG A 141 -2.85 9.27 -7.29
CA ARG A 141 -3.27 10.58 -6.82
C ARG A 141 -2.14 11.44 -6.24
N TYR A 142 -1.21 10.83 -5.50
CA TYR A 142 -0.23 11.58 -4.70
C TYR A 142 1.22 11.43 -5.15
N VAL A 143 1.54 10.43 -5.98
CA VAL A 143 2.89 10.25 -6.53
C VAL A 143 2.91 10.61 -8.01
N LYS A 144 2.03 10.00 -8.82
CA LYS A 144 2.05 10.26 -10.26
C LYS A 144 1.68 11.68 -10.66
N MET A 145 0.86 12.37 -9.86
CA MET A 145 0.50 13.77 -10.13
C MET A 145 1.57 14.77 -9.66
N ASP A 146 2.57 14.33 -8.87
CA ASP A 146 3.72 15.17 -8.50
C ASP A 146 4.79 15.00 -9.58
N GLU A 147 4.81 15.88 -10.57
CA GLU A 147 5.72 15.78 -11.72
C GLU A 147 7.19 15.76 -11.31
N GLN A 148 7.54 16.49 -10.24
CA GLN A 148 8.91 16.55 -9.72
C GLN A 148 9.39 15.18 -9.23
N LEU A 149 8.55 14.44 -8.50
CA LEU A 149 8.91 13.11 -8.04
C LEU A 149 8.69 12.07 -9.15
N ALA A 150 7.57 12.13 -9.87
CA ALA A 150 7.18 11.13 -10.86
C ALA A 150 8.21 11.04 -12.01
N GLY A 151 8.69 12.19 -12.51
CA GLY A 151 9.69 12.27 -13.57
C GLY A 151 11.13 12.03 -13.08
N LYS A 152 11.38 11.96 -11.77
CA LYS A 152 12.72 11.77 -11.22
C LYS A 152 13.27 10.40 -11.65
N LEU A 153 14.49 10.42 -12.20
CA LEU A 153 15.25 9.22 -12.51
C LEU A 153 15.59 8.47 -11.22
N LEU A 154 15.38 7.16 -11.19
CA LEU A 154 15.62 6.34 -10.00
C LEU A 154 17.10 6.32 -9.60
N TYR A 155 18.00 6.44 -10.58
CA TYR A 155 19.44 6.52 -10.33
C TYR A 155 19.84 7.84 -9.63
N GLU A 156 19.07 8.91 -9.83
CA GLU A 156 19.31 10.24 -9.25
C GLU A 156 18.39 10.53 -8.06
N LEU A 157 17.59 9.55 -7.63
CA LEU A 157 16.65 9.70 -6.54
C LEU A 157 17.40 9.75 -5.20
N THR A 158 17.25 10.84 -4.47
CA THR A 158 17.90 11.05 -3.17
C THR A 158 16.92 10.96 -2.00
N GLU A 159 17.44 10.91 -0.78
CA GLU A 159 16.60 11.04 0.42
C GLU A 159 15.89 12.40 0.48
N ALA A 160 16.57 13.47 0.02
CA ALA A 160 16.04 14.83 0.04
C ALA A 160 14.82 14.96 -0.87
N ASP A 161 14.85 14.34 -2.06
CA ASP A 161 13.71 14.31 -2.98
C ASP A 161 12.47 13.66 -2.33
N LEU A 162 12.67 12.53 -1.64
CA LEU A 162 11.60 11.80 -0.95
C LEU A 162 11.05 12.57 0.27
N LYS A 163 11.93 13.22 1.03
CA LYS A 163 11.54 14.08 2.16
C LYS A 163 10.76 15.31 1.67
N ALA A 164 11.24 15.96 0.60
CA ALA A 164 10.59 17.11 -0.01
C ALA A 164 9.21 16.75 -0.56
N TRP A 165 9.08 15.61 -1.26
CA TRP A 165 7.78 15.12 -1.71
C TRP A 165 6.81 14.92 -0.54
N ARG A 166 7.24 14.31 0.56
CA ARG A 166 6.38 14.13 1.74
C ARG A 166 5.88 15.46 2.31
N ALA A 167 6.75 16.48 2.35
CA ALA A 167 6.39 17.82 2.82
C ALA A 167 5.39 18.53 1.87
N ARG A 168 5.44 18.25 0.57
CA ARG A 168 4.51 18.82 -0.43
C ARG A 168 3.09 18.26 -0.34
N ILE A 169 2.83 17.15 0.35
CA ILE A 169 1.51 16.51 0.36
C ILE A 169 0.55 17.27 1.29
N PRO A 170 -0.46 17.98 0.78
CA PRO A 170 -1.32 18.81 1.60
C PRO A 170 -2.44 18.01 2.27
N GLY A 171 -2.86 18.46 3.47
CA GLY A 171 -4.16 18.12 4.07
C GLY A 171 -4.40 16.65 4.44
N LEU A 172 -3.37 15.79 4.40
CA LEU A 172 -3.51 14.40 4.82
C LEU A 172 -3.21 14.22 6.31
N LYS A 173 -4.02 13.39 6.96
CA LYS A 173 -3.72 12.85 8.30
C LYS A 173 -2.38 12.09 8.31
N VAL A 174 -1.67 12.14 9.43
CA VAL A 174 -0.32 11.56 9.63
C VAL A 174 -0.33 10.07 9.29
N LEU A 175 -1.31 9.32 9.79
CA LEU A 175 -1.43 7.89 9.50
C LEU A 175 -1.71 7.61 8.01
N THR A 176 -2.38 8.52 7.30
CA THR A 176 -2.63 8.42 5.86
C THR A 176 -1.36 8.71 5.07
N ARG A 177 -0.60 9.74 5.45
CA ARG A 177 0.74 10.02 4.89
C ARG A 177 1.68 8.83 5.08
N GLN A 178 1.72 8.24 6.27
CA GLN A 178 2.54 7.06 6.55
C GLN A 178 2.15 5.86 5.68
N ARG A 179 0.84 5.63 5.47
CA ARG A 179 0.37 4.55 4.59
C ARG A 179 0.76 4.79 3.14
N LEU A 180 0.68 6.03 2.68
CA LEU A 180 1.12 6.41 1.34
C LEU A 180 2.63 6.24 1.16
N ALA A 181 3.44 6.67 2.12
CA ALA A 181 4.89 6.46 2.12
C ALA A 181 5.25 4.97 2.10
N ASN A 182 4.53 4.13 2.86
CA ASN A 182 4.73 2.67 2.84
C ASN A 182 4.40 2.04 1.48
N ASP A 183 3.37 2.53 0.79
CA ASP A 183 3.03 2.08 -0.56
C ASP A 183 4.10 2.46 -1.58
N LEU A 184 4.59 3.70 -1.54
CA LEU A 184 5.67 4.16 -2.43
C LEU A 184 6.94 3.37 -2.15
N LYS A 185 7.28 3.16 -0.87
CA LYS A 185 8.39 2.30 -0.45
C LYS A 185 8.26 0.90 -1.01
N ALA A 186 7.06 0.31 -0.99
CA ALA A 186 6.82 -1.01 -1.54
C ALA A 186 6.97 -1.04 -3.07
N ALA A 187 6.52 0.01 -3.77
CA ALA A 187 6.67 0.15 -5.21
C ALA A 187 8.15 0.23 -5.63
N LEU A 188 8.92 1.13 -5.00
CA LEU A 188 10.34 1.31 -5.29
C LEU A 188 11.14 0.05 -4.97
N ASN A 189 10.88 -0.63 -3.84
CA ASN A 189 11.57 -1.87 -3.50
C ASN A 189 11.17 -3.07 -4.38
N TYR A 190 9.93 -3.10 -4.89
CA TYR A 190 9.50 -4.10 -5.85
C TYR A 190 10.24 -3.91 -7.17
N PHE A 191 10.28 -2.68 -7.68
CA PHE A 191 10.95 -2.35 -8.93
C PHE A 191 12.47 -2.58 -8.84
N TYR A 192 13.08 -2.20 -7.71
CA TYR A 192 14.50 -2.47 -7.44
C TYR A 192 14.84 -3.96 -7.53
N GLN A 193 13.97 -4.87 -7.08
CA GLN A 193 14.24 -6.31 -7.15
C GLN A 193 14.43 -6.81 -8.59
N ALA A 194 13.71 -6.24 -9.56
CA ALA A 194 13.83 -6.58 -10.97
C ALA A 194 15.04 -5.89 -11.65
N HIS A 195 15.48 -4.73 -11.12
CA HIS A 195 16.49 -3.87 -11.76
C HIS A 195 17.75 -3.66 -10.88
N ARG A 196 18.08 -4.61 -10.00
CA ARG A 196 19.19 -4.47 -9.03
C ARG A 196 20.54 -4.20 -9.67
N ARG A 197 20.76 -4.70 -10.89
CA ARG A 197 22.02 -4.55 -11.62
C ARG A 197 22.22 -3.12 -12.13
N SER A 198 21.13 -2.40 -12.35
CA SER A 198 21.10 -1.12 -13.06
C SER A 198 20.95 0.07 -12.10
N LEU A 199 20.54 -0.18 -10.85
CA LEU A 199 20.30 0.84 -9.82
C LEU A 199 21.40 0.84 -8.75
N PRO A 200 21.62 1.98 -8.05
CA PRO A 200 22.60 2.06 -6.97
C PRO A 200 22.37 1.01 -5.87
N ASN A 201 23.45 0.44 -5.33
CA ASN A 201 23.38 -0.61 -4.30
C ASN A 201 22.74 -0.12 -2.98
N ASP A 202 22.90 1.15 -2.67
CA ASP A 202 22.32 1.84 -1.52
C ASP A 202 20.88 2.33 -1.77
N PHE A 203 20.32 2.12 -2.96
CA PHE A 203 18.95 2.55 -3.29
C PHE A 203 17.90 2.10 -2.24
N PRO A 204 17.90 0.86 -1.72
CA PRO A 204 16.97 0.46 -0.66
C PRO A 204 17.15 1.26 0.65
N ILE A 205 18.38 1.71 0.94
CA ILE A 205 18.71 2.55 2.11
C ILE A 205 18.13 3.95 1.89
N THR A 206 18.37 4.56 0.73
CA THR A 206 17.80 5.86 0.33
C THR A 206 16.28 5.85 0.43
N VAL A 207 15.63 4.81 -0.11
CA VAL A 207 14.17 4.64 -0.03
C VAL A 207 13.71 4.45 1.42
N LYS A 208 14.46 3.70 2.24
CA LYS A 208 14.11 3.43 3.64
C LYS A 208 14.11 4.70 4.47
N TYR A 209 15.14 5.53 4.37
CA TYR A 209 15.30 6.74 5.19
C TYR A 209 14.58 7.95 4.60
N GLY A 210 14.56 8.12 3.27
CA GLY A 210 13.79 9.19 2.62
C GLY A 210 12.27 9.12 2.88
N LEU A 211 11.73 7.90 3.03
CA LEU A 211 10.30 7.69 3.32
C LEU A 211 9.98 7.41 4.80
N LYS A 212 10.99 7.46 5.68
CA LYS A 212 10.77 7.31 7.13
C LYS A 212 10.12 8.59 7.66
N SER A 213 8.99 8.47 8.36
CA SER A 213 8.40 9.60 9.06
C SER A 213 9.01 9.80 10.43
N ASP A 214 9.35 11.06 10.72
CA ASP A 214 9.71 11.52 12.07
C ASP A 214 8.47 12.03 12.83
N GLU A 215 7.34 12.26 12.13
CA GLU A 215 6.08 12.66 12.76
C GLU A 215 5.53 11.56 13.66
N CYS A 216 5.28 11.93 14.92
CA CYS A 216 4.63 11.07 15.89
C CYS A 216 3.11 11.32 15.87
N PHE A 217 2.34 10.34 15.40
CA PHE A 217 0.89 10.50 15.21
C PHE A 217 0.14 10.93 16.50
N TRP A 218 0.60 10.54 17.69
CA TRP A 218 0.00 10.92 18.97
C TRP A 218 0.17 12.42 19.29
N GLU A 219 1.24 13.06 18.82
CA GLU A 219 1.46 14.52 19.00
C GLU A 219 0.46 15.35 18.20
N HIS A 220 -0.19 14.72 17.21
CA HIS A 220 -1.23 15.34 16.38
C HIS A 220 -2.64 14.94 16.80
N GLY A 221 -2.81 14.37 18.00
CA GLY A 221 -4.09 13.89 18.50
C GLY A 221 -4.69 12.73 17.67
N GLU A 222 -3.89 12.11 16.80
CA GLU A 222 -4.31 10.91 16.09
C GLU A 222 -4.07 9.69 16.98
N THR A 223 -5.04 8.78 17.01
CA THR A 223 -4.89 7.46 17.61
C THR A 223 -4.85 6.39 16.52
N ARG A 224 -3.92 5.43 16.64
CA ARG A 224 -3.78 4.32 15.67
C ARG A 224 -5.03 3.45 15.57
N ALA A 225 -5.78 3.35 16.65
CA ALA A 225 -7.05 2.65 16.73
C ALA A 225 -8.12 3.65 17.16
N ARG A 226 -9.30 3.57 16.53
CA ARG A 226 -10.51 4.11 17.19
C ARG A 226 -10.67 3.38 18.52
N ASP A 227 -11.21 4.05 19.53
CA ASP A 227 -11.53 3.37 20.78
C ASP A 227 -12.33 2.11 20.50
N ASN A 228 -11.92 0.99 21.10
CA ASN A 228 -12.57 -0.28 20.86
C ASN A 228 -14.02 -0.16 21.36
N GLN A 229 -14.96 -0.26 20.43
CA GLN A 229 -16.39 -0.28 20.75
C GLN A 229 -16.72 -1.65 21.34
N ILE A 230 -16.71 -1.76 22.66
CA ILE A 230 -17.05 -2.98 23.39
C ILE A 230 -18.54 -2.95 23.72
N LEU A 231 -19.28 -3.91 23.17
CA LEU A 231 -20.71 -4.08 23.40
C LEU A 231 -20.93 -5.13 24.48
N GLU A 232 -21.94 -4.90 25.30
CA GLU A 232 -22.44 -5.90 26.25
C GLU A 232 -23.16 -7.04 25.52
N ASP A 233 -23.22 -8.21 26.15
CA ASP A 233 -23.90 -9.37 25.58
C ASP A 233 -25.39 -9.10 25.30
N ARG A 234 -26.05 -8.27 26.12
CA ARG A 234 -27.42 -7.81 25.87
C ARG A 234 -27.51 -6.99 24.58
N GLN A 235 -26.59 -6.04 24.37
CA GLN A 235 -26.55 -5.21 23.16
C GLN A 235 -26.24 -6.05 21.91
N VAL A 236 -25.34 -7.03 22.02
CA VAL A 236 -25.05 -7.96 20.91
C VAL A 236 -26.28 -8.78 20.55
N ARG A 237 -26.98 -9.37 21.54
CA ARG A 237 -28.23 -10.11 21.31
C ARG A 237 -29.31 -9.23 20.69
N GLU A 238 -29.41 -7.99 21.15
CA GLU A 238 -30.36 -7.02 20.63
C GLU A 238 -30.10 -6.66 19.15
N LEU A 239 -28.84 -6.44 18.78
CA LEU A 239 -28.47 -6.20 17.38
C LEU A 239 -28.80 -7.39 16.47
N VAL A 240 -28.59 -8.63 16.95
CA VAL A 240 -28.97 -9.84 16.20
C VAL A 240 -30.50 -9.91 16.04
N ARG A 241 -31.27 -9.69 17.10
CA ARG A 241 -32.74 -9.68 17.07
C ARG A 241 -33.28 -8.65 16.08
N LEU A 242 -32.82 -7.40 16.21
CA LEU A 242 -33.24 -6.30 15.34
C LEU A 242 -32.81 -6.52 13.88
N ALA A 243 -31.71 -7.22 13.63
CA ALA A 243 -31.33 -7.61 12.28
C ALA A 243 -32.32 -8.59 11.66
N TRP A 244 -32.80 -9.59 12.40
CA TRP A 244 -33.87 -10.49 11.94
C TRP A 244 -35.19 -9.78 11.71
N GLU A 245 -35.56 -8.82 12.56
CA GLU A 245 -36.79 -8.03 12.39
C GLU A 245 -36.72 -7.08 11.19
N HIS A 246 -35.54 -6.55 10.89
CA HIS A 246 -35.31 -5.65 9.75
C HIS A 246 -35.24 -6.38 8.40
N ASP A 247 -34.74 -7.61 8.41
CA ASP A 247 -34.41 -8.36 7.20
C ASP A 247 -35.27 -9.61 7.04
N ALA A 248 -36.39 -9.44 6.33
CA ALA A 248 -37.34 -10.51 6.08
C ALA A 248 -36.76 -11.70 5.30
N ASP A 249 -35.73 -11.48 4.47
CA ASP A 249 -35.05 -12.57 3.75
C ASP A 249 -34.00 -13.28 4.63
N GLY A 250 -33.56 -12.65 5.73
CA GLY A 250 -32.58 -13.19 6.69
C GLY A 250 -31.11 -13.14 6.22
N ASP A 251 -30.82 -12.62 5.03
CA ASP A 251 -29.48 -12.55 4.42
C ASP A 251 -28.47 -11.75 5.25
N PHE A 252 -28.84 -10.53 5.61
CA PHE A 252 -28.10 -9.62 6.46
C PHE A 252 -28.13 -10.11 7.91
N ALA A 253 -29.26 -10.61 8.38
CA ALA A 253 -29.38 -11.13 9.75
C ALA A 253 -28.39 -12.29 10.01
N LEU A 254 -28.22 -13.19 9.05
CA LEU A 254 -27.22 -14.27 9.10
C LEU A 254 -25.78 -13.74 9.14
N VAL A 255 -25.48 -12.66 8.41
CA VAL A 255 -24.16 -12.01 8.49
C VAL A 255 -23.89 -11.48 9.89
N VAL A 256 -24.86 -10.77 10.48
CA VAL A 256 -24.75 -10.20 11.84
C VAL A 256 -24.59 -11.31 12.88
N LEU A 257 -25.40 -12.36 12.79
CA LEU A 257 -25.33 -13.54 13.64
C LEU A 257 -23.92 -14.17 13.61
N LEU A 258 -23.38 -14.43 12.41
CA LEU A 258 -22.06 -15.05 12.28
C LEU A 258 -20.94 -14.13 12.75
N LEU A 259 -21.02 -12.82 12.50
CA LEU A 259 -20.05 -11.85 13.04
C LEU A 259 -20.05 -11.86 14.57
N ALA A 260 -21.23 -11.91 15.19
CA ALA A 260 -21.40 -11.92 16.65
C ALA A 260 -20.95 -13.24 17.29
N ALA A 261 -21.29 -14.37 16.67
CA ALA A 261 -21.01 -15.70 17.19
C ALA A 261 -19.52 -16.08 17.10
N THR A 262 -18.81 -15.56 16.10
CA THR A 262 -17.43 -15.99 15.80
C THR A 262 -16.36 -14.93 16.03
N GLY A 263 -16.74 -13.64 16.06
CA GLY A 263 -15.77 -12.54 16.02
C GLY A 263 -14.93 -12.50 14.73
N ALA A 264 -15.33 -13.21 13.67
CA ALA A 264 -14.62 -13.23 12.40
C ALA A 264 -14.72 -11.90 11.66
N ARG A 265 -13.80 -11.65 10.71
CA ARG A 265 -13.93 -10.52 9.78
C ARG A 265 -14.93 -10.89 8.69
N PHE A 266 -15.69 -9.92 8.17
CA PHE A 266 -16.58 -10.14 7.02
C PHE A 266 -15.87 -10.76 5.81
N SER A 267 -14.61 -10.38 5.55
CA SER A 267 -13.79 -10.96 4.47
C SER A 267 -13.50 -12.46 4.64
N GLN A 268 -13.61 -12.99 5.85
CA GLN A 268 -13.51 -14.41 6.16
C GLN A 268 -14.88 -15.07 5.96
N LEU A 269 -15.94 -14.51 6.57
CA LEU A 269 -17.30 -15.04 6.49
C LEU A 269 -17.81 -15.15 5.05
N ARG A 270 -17.58 -14.14 4.20
CA ARG A 270 -18.04 -14.16 2.80
C ARG A 270 -17.42 -15.29 1.95
N ARG A 271 -16.35 -15.92 2.43
CA ARG A 271 -15.66 -17.04 1.75
C ARG A 271 -16.05 -18.39 2.31
N MET A 272 -16.85 -18.43 3.37
CA MET A 272 -17.36 -19.68 3.90
C MET A 272 -18.31 -20.32 2.89
N THR A 273 -18.26 -21.63 2.85
CA THR A 273 -19.10 -22.52 2.09
C THR A 273 -20.03 -23.29 3.01
N VAL A 274 -21.02 -23.96 2.45
CA VAL A 274 -21.92 -24.84 3.21
C VAL A 274 -21.13 -25.92 3.97
N ALA A 275 -20.06 -26.45 3.38
CA ALA A 275 -19.18 -27.45 4.00
C ALA A 275 -18.47 -26.97 5.28
N ASP A 276 -18.36 -25.66 5.47
CA ASP A 276 -17.69 -25.07 6.63
C ASP A 276 -18.55 -25.08 7.90
N VAL A 277 -19.82 -25.50 7.82
CA VAL A 277 -20.70 -25.66 8.97
C VAL A 277 -20.71 -27.12 9.41
N GLN A 278 -20.15 -27.40 10.58
CA GLN A 278 -20.09 -28.75 11.15
C GLN A 278 -21.14 -28.90 12.24
N LEU A 279 -22.36 -29.24 11.82
CA LEU A 279 -23.53 -29.41 12.70
C LEU A 279 -23.30 -30.49 13.77
N ASP A 280 -22.66 -31.59 13.41
CA ASP A 280 -22.32 -32.72 14.27
C ASP A 280 -21.29 -32.37 15.35
N ARG A 281 -20.41 -31.40 15.06
CA ARG A 281 -19.31 -30.98 15.96
C ARG A 281 -19.55 -29.64 16.63
N SER A 282 -20.74 -29.08 16.48
CA SER A 282 -21.12 -27.76 17.01
C SER A 282 -20.09 -26.65 16.75
N ARG A 283 -19.58 -26.57 15.51
CA ARG A 283 -18.53 -25.59 15.16
C ARG A 283 -18.60 -25.11 13.72
N LEU A 284 -17.99 -23.95 13.50
CA LEU A 284 -17.79 -23.34 12.20
C LEU A 284 -16.30 -23.35 11.82
N LEU A 285 -16.01 -23.58 10.54
CA LEU A 285 -14.68 -23.49 9.97
C LEU A 285 -14.49 -22.13 9.29
N ILE A 286 -13.72 -21.25 9.92
CA ILE A 286 -13.53 -19.87 9.45
C ILE A 286 -12.24 -19.76 8.65
N PRO A 287 -12.28 -19.40 7.35
CA PRO A 287 -11.06 -19.21 6.58
C PRO A 287 -10.19 -18.09 7.17
N THR A 288 -8.90 -18.36 7.38
CA THR A 288 -7.90 -17.35 7.77
C THR A 288 -7.84 -16.19 6.77
N SER A 289 -7.52 -14.99 7.23
CA SER A 289 -7.33 -13.83 6.35
C SER A 289 -6.18 -14.08 5.38
N PHE A 290 -6.21 -13.41 4.22
CA PHE A 290 -5.09 -13.39 3.28
C PHE A 290 -3.90 -12.64 3.89
N LYS A 291 -3.14 -13.31 4.75
CA LYS A 291 -1.93 -12.82 5.42
C LYS A 291 -0.80 -13.82 5.20
N GLY A 292 0.43 -13.31 5.07
CA GLY A 292 1.60 -14.12 4.75
C GLY A 292 1.76 -14.39 3.26
N LYS A 293 3.00 -14.59 2.81
CA LYS A 293 3.31 -15.05 1.45
C LYS A 293 3.29 -16.59 1.45
N GLY A 294 2.63 -17.21 0.46
CA GLY A 294 2.84 -18.63 0.12
C GLY A 294 2.19 -19.68 1.02
N ARG A 295 1.28 -19.34 1.94
CA ARG A 295 0.53 -20.34 2.73
C ARG A 295 -0.91 -20.44 2.23
N SER A 296 -1.41 -21.67 2.06
CA SER A 296 -2.84 -21.92 1.87
C SER A 296 -3.61 -21.38 3.08
N PRO A 297 -4.81 -20.80 2.89
CA PRO A 297 -5.60 -20.34 4.02
C PRO A 297 -6.00 -21.52 4.91
N ASP A 298 -5.49 -21.56 6.14
CA ASP A 298 -5.95 -22.51 7.15
C ASP A 298 -7.40 -22.18 7.56
N LEU A 299 -8.09 -23.18 8.12
CA LEU A 299 -9.42 -23.05 8.69
C LEU A 299 -9.34 -22.98 10.22
N ILE A 300 -9.90 -21.92 10.79
CA ILE A 300 -10.01 -21.74 12.24
C ILE A 300 -11.29 -22.41 12.71
N LYS A 301 -11.18 -23.32 13.67
CA LYS A 301 -12.30 -24.02 14.27
C LYS A 301 -12.91 -23.15 15.37
N VAL A 302 -14.14 -22.69 15.18
CA VAL A 302 -14.84 -21.83 16.13
C VAL A 302 -16.08 -22.56 16.66
N PRO A 303 -16.10 -22.99 17.93
CA PRO A 303 -17.30 -23.55 18.56
C PRO A 303 -18.43 -22.53 18.57
N VAL A 304 -19.66 -22.98 18.32
CA VAL A 304 -20.87 -22.12 18.35
C VAL A 304 -22.02 -22.83 19.04
N GLY A 305 -22.94 -22.04 19.60
CA GLY A 305 -24.13 -22.56 20.28
C GLY A 305 -25.13 -23.24 19.34
N ALA A 306 -25.98 -24.09 19.93
CA ALA A 306 -27.04 -24.79 19.20
C ALA A 306 -28.08 -23.84 18.57
N ASP A 307 -28.28 -22.67 19.17
CA ASP A 307 -29.08 -21.57 18.66
C ASP A 307 -28.55 -21.04 17.31
N VAL A 308 -27.23 -20.81 17.21
CA VAL A 308 -26.56 -20.38 15.97
C VAL A 308 -26.70 -21.44 14.88
N LEU A 309 -26.48 -22.72 15.23
CA LEU A 309 -26.60 -23.83 14.27
C LEU A 309 -28.05 -23.98 13.78
N LYS A 310 -29.03 -23.84 14.68
CA LYS A 310 -30.46 -23.87 14.33
C LYS A 310 -30.80 -22.76 13.35
N ALA A 311 -30.33 -21.54 13.59
CA ALA A 311 -30.54 -20.41 12.69
C ALA A 311 -29.86 -20.57 11.31
N LEU A 312 -28.77 -21.34 11.23
CA LEU A 312 -28.08 -21.63 9.97
C LEU A 312 -28.72 -22.74 9.14
N ARG A 313 -29.54 -23.62 9.73
CA ARG A 313 -30.13 -24.78 9.03
C ARG A 313 -30.84 -24.39 7.71
N PRO A 314 -31.69 -23.35 7.66
CA PRO A 314 -32.35 -22.95 6.41
C PRO A 314 -31.37 -22.53 5.31
N ALA A 315 -30.19 -22.00 5.67
CA ALA A 315 -29.17 -21.57 4.71
C ALA A 315 -28.30 -22.74 4.18
N ILE A 316 -28.52 -23.96 4.67
CA ILE A 316 -27.71 -25.16 4.38
C ILE A 316 -28.54 -26.24 3.67
N VAL A 317 -29.78 -26.46 4.11
CA VAL A 317 -30.62 -27.56 3.62
C VAL A 317 -30.84 -27.45 2.10
N GLY A 318 -30.62 -28.56 1.40
CA GLY A 318 -30.80 -28.65 -0.05
C GLY A 318 -29.69 -28.03 -0.90
N ARG A 319 -28.60 -27.56 -0.29
CA ARG A 319 -27.49 -26.88 -0.99
C ARG A 319 -26.23 -27.73 -1.05
N LYS A 320 -25.45 -27.58 -2.13
CA LYS A 320 -24.20 -28.32 -2.31
C LYS A 320 -23.13 -27.83 -1.33
N PRO A 321 -22.23 -28.71 -0.84
CA PRO A 321 -21.18 -28.34 0.11
C PRO A 321 -20.28 -27.20 -0.36
N SER A 322 -20.01 -27.10 -1.67
CA SER A 322 -19.13 -26.08 -2.27
C SER A 322 -19.80 -24.71 -2.46
N GLU A 323 -21.11 -24.59 -2.24
CA GLU A 323 -21.79 -23.31 -2.43
C GLU A 323 -21.45 -22.31 -1.33
N PRO A 324 -21.46 -20.98 -1.63
CA PRO A 324 -21.25 -19.95 -0.62
C PRO A 324 -22.29 -20.03 0.49
N LEU A 325 -21.88 -20.09 1.75
CA LEU A 325 -22.81 -20.15 2.88
C LEU A 325 -23.73 -18.92 2.91
N LEU A 326 -23.11 -17.73 2.84
CA LEU A 326 -23.80 -16.46 2.85
C LEU A 326 -24.15 -16.02 1.42
N GLN A 327 -25.45 -15.95 1.14
CA GLN A 327 -26.00 -15.42 -0.10
C GLN A 327 -26.90 -14.22 0.18
N LYS A 328 -27.17 -13.45 -0.88
CA LYS A 328 -28.24 -12.46 -0.91
C LYS A 328 -28.87 -12.34 -2.28
N TRP A 329 -30.05 -11.72 -2.35
CA TRP A 329 -30.64 -11.36 -3.64
C TRP A 329 -29.72 -10.42 -4.42
N ARG A 330 -29.44 -10.83 -5.66
CA ARG A 330 -28.85 -10.00 -6.71
C ARG A 330 -29.99 -9.43 -7.55
N TYR A 331 -29.79 -8.21 -8.00
CA TYR A 331 -30.80 -7.46 -8.74
C TYR A 331 -30.29 -7.19 -10.14
N LYS A 332 -31.18 -7.32 -11.12
CA LYS A 332 -30.96 -6.95 -12.50
C LYS A 332 -31.78 -5.72 -12.82
N GLN A 333 -31.16 -4.75 -13.48
CA GLN A 333 -31.86 -3.60 -14.01
C GLN A 333 -32.65 -4.05 -15.24
N VAL A 334 -33.96 -3.85 -15.20
CA VAL A 334 -34.87 -4.17 -16.32
C VAL A 334 -35.44 -2.92 -16.99
N ASP A 335 -35.27 -1.76 -16.35
CA ASP A 335 -35.66 -0.46 -16.87
C ASP A 335 -34.81 0.65 -16.20
N ALA A 336 -34.90 1.89 -16.64
CA ALA A 336 -34.13 3.04 -16.15
C ALA A 336 -34.17 3.18 -14.61
N ILE A 337 -35.34 2.92 -14.00
CA ILE A 337 -35.55 3.04 -12.54
C ILE A 337 -35.96 1.73 -11.87
N LYS A 338 -36.11 0.63 -12.64
CA LYS A 338 -36.66 -0.63 -12.12
C LYS A 338 -35.60 -1.71 -12.00
N TRP A 339 -35.46 -2.22 -10.78
CA TRP A 339 -34.59 -3.33 -10.44
C TRP A 339 -35.44 -4.48 -9.90
N VAL A 340 -35.25 -5.68 -10.44
CA VAL A 340 -35.95 -6.88 -9.99
C VAL A 340 -34.97 -7.89 -9.44
N ARG A 341 -35.44 -8.74 -8.52
CA ARG A 341 -34.68 -9.89 -8.02
C ARG A 341 -34.35 -10.80 -9.21
N ASP A 342 -33.08 -11.18 -9.32
CA ASP A 342 -32.53 -11.97 -10.41
C ASP A 342 -32.15 -13.37 -9.90
N TYR A 343 -31.12 -13.44 -9.06
CA TYR A 343 -30.67 -14.71 -8.46
C TYR A 343 -30.10 -14.54 -7.05
N ARG A 344 -29.89 -15.66 -6.36
CA ARG A 344 -29.20 -15.73 -5.06
C ARG A 344 -27.70 -15.82 -5.28
N GLY A 345 -26.96 -14.77 -4.94
CA GLY A 345 -25.52 -14.67 -5.16
C GLY A 345 -24.72 -14.44 -3.89
N PRO A 346 -23.41 -14.69 -3.88
CA PRO A 346 -22.57 -14.50 -2.70
C PRO A 346 -22.46 -13.03 -2.32
N TRP A 347 -22.20 -12.77 -1.04
CA TRP A 347 -21.78 -11.45 -0.56
C TRP A 347 -20.40 -11.08 -1.14
N LYS A 348 -20.27 -9.88 -1.71
CA LYS A 348 -19.05 -9.40 -2.38
C LYS A 348 -18.28 -8.41 -1.50
N ALA A 349 -18.93 -7.46 -0.83
CA ALA A 349 -18.24 -6.39 -0.12
C ALA A 349 -18.96 -6.00 1.18
N ALA A 350 -18.20 -5.57 2.18
CA ALA A 350 -18.78 -5.13 3.46
C ALA A 350 -19.68 -3.89 3.28
N ALA A 351 -19.45 -3.08 2.24
CA ALA A 351 -20.32 -1.98 1.88
C ALA A 351 -21.78 -2.41 1.65
N GLU A 352 -22.01 -3.66 1.21
CA GLU A 352 -23.35 -4.20 0.94
C GLU A 352 -24.22 -4.35 2.19
N MET A 353 -23.62 -4.35 3.41
CA MET A 353 -24.37 -4.41 4.67
C MET A 353 -24.54 -3.03 5.32
N THR A 354 -23.88 -1.99 4.78
CA THR A 354 -23.70 -0.71 5.49
C THR A 354 -25.03 0.01 5.71
N ARG A 355 -25.96 -0.08 4.75
CA ARG A 355 -27.29 0.53 4.88
C ARG A 355 -28.09 -0.14 5.99
N ASP A 356 -28.24 -1.46 5.91
CA ASP A 356 -29.02 -2.24 6.88
C ASP A 356 -28.43 -2.13 8.29
N TRP A 357 -27.10 -2.22 8.41
CA TRP A 357 -26.41 -2.03 9.68
C TRP A 357 -26.73 -0.69 10.35
N ARG A 358 -26.77 0.42 9.60
CA ARG A 358 -27.13 1.72 10.18
C ARG A 358 -28.53 1.73 10.76
N VAL A 359 -29.50 1.15 10.04
CA VAL A 359 -30.90 1.06 10.51
C VAL A 359 -30.98 0.25 11.80
N VAL A 360 -30.30 -0.89 11.86
CA VAL A 360 -30.30 -1.74 13.07
C VAL A 360 -29.63 -1.05 14.26
N VAL A 361 -28.49 -0.40 14.04
CA VAL A 361 -27.77 0.33 15.10
C VAL A 361 -28.58 1.52 15.62
N GLU A 362 -29.26 2.24 14.73
CA GLU A 362 -30.16 3.34 15.10
C GLU A 362 -31.36 2.84 15.92
N LYS A 363 -32.02 1.76 15.49
CA LYS A 363 -33.10 1.10 16.25
C LYS A 363 -32.64 0.61 17.63
N ALA A 364 -31.40 0.16 17.74
CA ALA A 364 -30.80 -0.27 19.01
C ALA A 364 -30.42 0.90 19.94
N GLY A 365 -30.59 2.17 19.51
CA GLY A 365 -30.18 3.35 20.27
C GLY A 365 -28.66 3.51 20.40
N LEU A 366 -27.87 2.83 19.56
CA LEU A 366 -26.41 2.83 19.61
C LEU A 366 -25.84 3.89 18.66
N LYS A 367 -24.89 4.71 19.12
CA LYS A 367 -24.29 5.78 18.30
C LYS A 367 -22.95 5.36 17.73
N GLY A 368 -22.82 5.41 16.39
CA GLY A 368 -21.55 5.23 15.68
C GLY A 368 -20.95 3.82 15.76
N VAL A 369 -21.70 2.83 16.24
CA VAL A 369 -21.24 1.43 16.34
C VAL A 369 -21.09 0.84 14.94
N ILE A 370 -19.90 0.29 14.65
CA ILE A 370 -19.61 -0.37 13.37
C ILE A 370 -19.66 -1.90 13.53
N PRO A 371 -19.83 -2.69 12.44
CA PRO A 371 -19.87 -4.14 12.53
C PRO A 371 -18.63 -4.76 13.19
N TYR A 372 -17.48 -4.08 13.09
CA TYR A 372 -16.23 -4.50 13.70
C TYR A 372 -16.26 -4.49 15.24
N ALA A 373 -17.22 -3.78 15.86
CA ALA A 373 -17.46 -3.81 17.30
C ALA A 373 -17.82 -5.21 17.81
N LEU A 374 -18.56 -6.00 17.03
CA LEU A 374 -18.89 -7.39 17.40
C LEU A 374 -17.64 -8.24 17.61
N ARG A 375 -16.61 -8.01 16.79
CA ARG A 375 -15.31 -8.67 16.94
C ARG A 375 -14.55 -8.17 18.15
N HIS A 376 -14.51 -6.86 18.39
CA HIS A 376 -13.89 -6.32 19.61
C HIS A 376 -14.53 -6.92 20.87
N SER A 377 -15.87 -6.99 20.88
CA SER A 377 -16.66 -7.55 21.96
C SER A 377 -16.41 -9.04 22.17
N SER A 378 -16.30 -9.82 21.09
CA SER A 378 -15.95 -11.26 21.15
C SER A 378 -14.54 -11.49 21.74
N ILE A 379 -13.55 -10.67 21.37
CA ILE A 379 -12.20 -10.74 21.95
C ILE A 379 -12.24 -10.43 23.44
N VAL A 380 -12.89 -9.34 23.84
CA VAL A 380 -13.00 -8.95 25.25
C VAL A 380 -13.78 -9.97 26.06
N ARG A 381 -14.84 -10.58 25.51
CA ARG A 381 -15.57 -11.68 26.15
C ARG A 381 -14.65 -12.87 26.45
N GLY A 382 -13.81 -13.26 25.50
CA GLY A 382 -12.84 -14.34 25.71
C GLY A 382 -11.81 -14.01 26.79
N ILE A 383 -11.32 -12.76 26.84
CA ILE A 383 -10.39 -12.30 27.86
C ILE A 383 -11.06 -12.30 29.25
N ARG A 384 -12.28 -11.76 29.37
CA ARG A 384 -13.06 -11.75 30.62
C ARG A 384 -13.42 -13.15 31.12
N ALA A 385 -13.57 -14.10 30.21
CA ALA A 385 -13.77 -15.52 30.55
C ALA A 385 -12.44 -16.23 30.91
N ASN A 386 -11.35 -15.49 31.10
CA ASN A 386 -10.01 -15.99 31.42
C ASN A 386 -9.50 -17.07 30.44
N LEU A 387 -9.88 -16.97 29.16
CA LEU A 387 -9.36 -17.87 28.13
C LEU A 387 -7.87 -17.56 27.88
N PRO A 388 -7.02 -18.57 27.63
CA PRO A 388 -5.63 -18.33 27.29
C PRO A 388 -5.49 -17.34 26.12
N ILE A 389 -4.67 -16.30 26.27
CA ILE A 389 -4.54 -15.25 25.25
C ILE A 389 -4.13 -15.82 23.89
N ARG A 390 -3.33 -16.90 23.88
CA ARG A 390 -2.98 -17.62 22.65
C ARG A 390 -4.20 -18.20 21.93
N LEU A 391 -5.17 -18.74 22.69
CA LEU A 391 -6.42 -19.27 22.17
C LEU A 391 -7.30 -18.14 21.62
N VAL A 392 -7.47 -17.05 22.38
CA VAL A 392 -8.22 -15.86 21.91
C VAL A 392 -7.64 -15.34 20.61
N ALA A 393 -6.31 -15.23 20.52
CA ALA A 393 -5.62 -14.79 19.31
C ALA A 393 -5.84 -15.75 18.12
N ALA A 394 -5.74 -17.07 18.35
CA ALA A 394 -5.92 -18.09 17.33
C ALA A 394 -7.36 -18.09 16.76
N VAL A 395 -8.37 -18.10 17.63
CA VAL A 395 -9.79 -18.09 17.24
C VAL A 395 -10.14 -16.83 16.43
N HIS A 396 -9.50 -15.71 16.74
CA HIS A 396 -9.76 -14.45 16.06
C HIS A 396 -8.84 -14.17 14.87
N ASP A 397 -7.98 -15.09 14.41
CA ASP A 397 -7.06 -14.82 13.29
C ASP A 397 -6.21 -13.54 13.50
N THR A 398 -5.56 -13.48 14.65
CA THR A 398 -4.67 -12.38 15.06
C THR A 398 -3.49 -12.90 15.88
N SER A 399 -2.49 -12.06 16.12
CA SER A 399 -1.35 -12.41 16.97
C SER A 399 -1.59 -12.02 18.42
N VAL A 400 -0.88 -12.67 19.34
CA VAL A 400 -0.84 -12.33 20.76
C VAL A 400 -0.40 -10.87 20.95
N THR A 401 0.66 -10.45 20.26
CA THR A 401 1.14 -9.06 20.25
C THR A 401 0.06 -8.05 19.86
N MET A 402 -0.85 -8.42 18.95
CA MET A 402 -1.97 -7.54 18.58
C MET A 402 -3.05 -7.52 19.66
N ILE A 403 -3.29 -8.63 20.37
CA ILE A 403 -4.20 -8.63 21.52
C ILE A 403 -3.62 -7.75 22.63
N GLU A 404 -2.38 -7.98 23.04
CA GLU A 404 -1.70 -7.21 24.09
C GLU A 404 -1.68 -5.72 23.77
N ARG A 405 -1.34 -5.34 22.54
CA ARG A 405 -1.27 -3.92 22.14
C ARG A 405 -2.62 -3.21 22.18
N HIS A 406 -3.70 -3.88 21.79
CA HIS A 406 -5.00 -3.24 21.57
C HIS A 406 -6.02 -3.50 22.67
N TYR A 407 -5.79 -4.50 23.52
CA TYR A 407 -6.70 -4.92 24.55
C TYR A 407 -6.05 -5.04 25.93
N SER A 408 -4.83 -4.49 26.12
CA SER A 408 -4.10 -4.50 27.40
C SER A 408 -4.99 -4.14 28.59
N ARG A 409 -5.79 -3.08 28.46
CA ARG A 409 -6.74 -2.64 29.48
C ARG A 409 -7.66 -3.76 29.97
N TRP A 410 -8.28 -4.52 29.07
CA TRP A 410 -9.19 -5.61 29.47
C TRP A 410 -8.45 -6.85 29.95
N ILE A 411 -7.18 -7.04 29.55
CA ILE A 411 -6.34 -8.09 30.10
C ILE A 411 -6.03 -7.79 31.55
N THR A 412 -5.66 -6.55 31.89
CA THR A 412 -5.38 -6.16 33.28
C THR A 412 -6.65 -6.19 34.12
N GLU A 413 -7.76 -5.59 33.65
CA GLU A 413 -9.05 -5.60 34.35
C GLU A 413 -9.58 -7.04 34.56
N GLY A 414 -9.51 -7.90 33.53
CA GLY A 414 -10.01 -9.27 33.60
C GLY A 414 -9.17 -10.21 34.48
N LEU A 415 -7.96 -9.80 34.86
CA LEU A 415 -7.07 -10.56 35.74
C LEU A 415 -7.04 -10.01 37.17
N GLU A 416 -7.82 -8.97 37.49
CA GLU A 416 -7.86 -8.39 38.84
C GLU A 416 -8.22 -9.43 39.90
N GLU A 417 -9.23 -10.28 39.67
CA GLU A 417 -9.60 -11.35 40.61
C GLU A 417 -8.48 -12.38 40.78
N VAL A 418 -7.69 -12.65 39.74
CA VAL A 418 -6.55 -13.57 39.80
C VAL A 418 -5.39 -12.91 40.55
N ALA A 419 -5.11 -11.63 40.30
CA ALA A 419 -4.11 -10.85 40.99
C ALA A 419 -4.44 -10.69 42.49
N ALA A 420 -5.73 -10.49 42.82
CA ALA A 420 -6.21 -10.39 44.19
C ALA A 420 -5.89 -11.65 45.02
N ARG A 421 -5.88 -12.84 44.41
CA ARG A 421 -5.50 -14.09 45.09
C ARG A 421 -4.02 -14.19 45.46
N ALA A 422 -3.16 -13.40 44.79
CA ALA A 422 -1.74 -13.35 45.11
C ALA A 422 -1.42 -12.36 46.24
N VAL A 423 -2.41 -11.58 46.70
CA VAL A 423 -2.25 -10.64 47.81
C VAL A 423 -2.12 -11.41 49.11
N ILE A 424 -1.03 -11.16 49.85
CA ILE A 424 -0.80 -11.71 51.19
C ILE A 424 -1.07 -10.63 52.25
N PRO A 425 -1.51 -11.01 53.48
CA PRO A 425 -1.55 -10.09 54.60
C PRO A 425 -0.13 -9.60 54.93
N LEU A 426 0.06 -8.28 55.00
CA LEU A 426 1.36 -7.66 55.34
C LEU A 426 1.40 -7.06 56.74
N LEU A 427 0.24 -7.00 57.41
CA LEU A 427 0.07 -6.46 58.75
C LEU A 427 -0.68 -7.50 59.58
N GLU A 428 -0.39 -7.56 60.89
CA GLU A 428 -1.18 -8.36 61.82
C GLU A 428 -2.61 -7.84 61.87
N ALA A 429 -3.58 -8.75 61.81
CA ALA A 429 -4.99 -8.39 61.99
C ALA A 429 -5.17 -7.85 63.41
N ALA A 430 -5.65 -6.62 63.52
CA ALA A 430 -5.97 -5.97 64.79
C ALA A 430 -7.16 -6.61 65.49
#